data_AF-K9Q4P6-F1
#
_entry.id   AF-K9Q4P6-F1
#
_cell.length_a   1.000
_cell.length_b   1.000
_cell.length_c   1.000
_cell.angle_alpha   90.00
_cell.angle_beta   90.00
_cell.angle_gamma   90.00
#
_symmetry.space_group_name_H-M   'P 1'
#
loop_
_entity.id
_entity.type
_entity.pdbx_description
1 polymer ?
#
loop_
_entity_poly.entity_id
_entity_poly.type
_entity_poly.pdbx_seq_one_letter_code
_entity_poly.pdbx_strand_id
1 'polypeptide(L)' 'MRNSYEALCGKVADKLDEIEFQVIVGGRYLMAEAYYLGTHVVIEVGDQVLVLGTKGAKVLIAPFYEDAFLT' A
#
# COMPACT_ATOMS: atom_id res chain seq x y z
N MET A 1 -19.00 -12.22 -11.52
CA MET A 1 -17.85 -12.82 -10.82
C MET A 1 -17.39 -11.83 -9.76
N ARG A 2 -17.52 -12.16 -8.47
CA ARG A 2 -16.91 -11.36 -7.41
C ARG A 2 -15.43 -11.75 -7.36
N ASN A 3 -14.54 -10.89 -7.85
CA ASN A 3 -13.13 -11.02 -7.55
C ASN A 3 -12.94 -10.55 -6.10
N SER A 4 -13.11 -11.46 -5.15
CA SER A 4 -12.71 -11.25 -3.76
C SER A 4 -11.20 -11.50 -3.65
N TYR A 5 -10.39 -10.62 -4.24
CA TYR A 5 -9.18 -10.25 -3.53
C TYR A 5 -9.69 -9.29 -2.45
N GLU A 6 -9.83 -9.77 -1.22
CA GLU A 6 -9.86 -8.86 -0.08
C GLU A 6 -8.53 -8.12 -0.15
N ALA A 7 -8.51 -6.97 -0.81
CA ALA A 7 -7.31 -6.19 -0.94
C ALA A 7 -6.93 -5.80 0.49
N LEU A 8 -5.83 -6.39 0.97
CA LEU A 8 -5.41 -6.24 2.34
C LEU A 8 -4.97 -4.79 2.48
N CYS A 9 -5.79 -3.97 3.13
CA CYS A 9 -5.48 -2.56 3.32
C CYS A 9 -4.53 -2.40 4.49
N GLY A 10 -3.61 -1.45 4.37
CA GLY A 10 -2.70 -1.04 5.41
C GLY A 10 -2.79 0.45 5.68
N LYS A 11 -2.09 0.88 6.72
CA LYS A 11 -1.87 2.30 7.02
C LYS A 11 -0.38 2.59 7.10
N VAL A 12 0.08 3.68 6.49
CA VAL A 12 1.48 4.10 6.58
C VAL A 12 1.78 4.55 8.00
N ALA A 13 2.77 3.93 8.63
CA ALA A 13 3.25 4.26 9.96
C ALA A 13 4.48 5.16 9.92
N ASP A 14 5.36 4.95 8.94
CA ASP A 14 6.58 5.75 8.77
C ASP A 14 7.04 5.78 7.31
N LYS A 15 7.77 6.83 6.94
CA LYS A 15 8.37 7.02 5.60
C LYS A 15 9.89 6.98 5.74
N LEU A 16 10.48 5.90 5.25
CA LEU A 16 11.92 5.66 5.38
C LEU A 16 12.72 6.31 4.25
N ASP A 17 12.14 6.35 3.05
CA ASP A 17 12.71 6.96 1.84
C ASP A 17 11.57 7.37 0.88
N GLU A 18 11.90 7.82 -0.33
CA GLU A 18 10.92 8.21 -1.36
C GLU A 18 9.95 7.07 -1.73
N ILE A 19 10.44 5.84 -1.76
CA ILE A 19 9.67 4.65 -2.15
C ILE A 19 9.57 3.58 -1.05
N GLU A 20 10.22 3.78 0.09
CA GLU A 20 10.26 2.80 1.19
C GLU A 20 9.52 3.28 2.42
N PHE A 21 8.66 2.42 2.97
CA PHE A 21 7.72 2.76 4.03
C PHE A 21 7.64 1.66 5.07
N GLN A 22 7.28 2.02 6.29
CA GLN A 22 6.76 1.08 7.28
C GLN A 22 5.23 1.20 7.31
N VAL A 23 4.54 0.07 7.21
CA VAL A 23 3.07 0.02 7.18
C VAL A 23 2.52 -0.90 8.25
N ILE A 24 1.33 -0.58 8.77
CA ILE A 24 0.56 -1.43 9.66
C ILE A 24 -0.48 -2.15 8.84
N VAL A 25 -0.40 -3.48 8.81
CA VAL A 25 -1.32 -4.35 8.08
C VAL A 25 -1.79 -5.44 9.04
N GLY A 26 -3.11 -5.52 9.27
CA GLY A 26 -3.67 -6.48 10.24
C GLY A 26 -3.06 -6.38 11.65
N GLY A 27 -2.67 -5.18 12.08
CA GLY A 27 -2.03 -4.93 13.37
C GLY A 27 -0.54 -5.27 13.47
N ARG A 28 0.12 -5.63 12.36
CA ARG A 28 1.57 -5.90 12.32
C ARG A 28 2.30 -4.83 11.51
N TYR A 29 3.48 -4.46 11.97
CA TYR A 29 4.39 -3.59 11.23
C TYR A 29 5.14 -4.41 10.18
N LEU A 30 5.05 -3.98 8.92
CA LEU A 30 5.72 -4.59 7.78
C LEU A 30 6.53 -3.54 7.03
N MET A 31 7.59 -4.00 6.36
CA MET A 31 8.33 -3.16 5.42
C MET A 31 7.64 -3.16 4.07
N ALA A 32 7.53 -1.99 3.46
CA ALA A 32 6.81 -1.79 2.22
C ALA A 32 7.63 -0.99 1.20
N GLU A 33 7.37 -1.28 -0.06
CA GLU A 33 7.89 -0.55 -1.21
C GLU A 33 6.69 -0.05 -2.05
N ALA A 34 6.68 1.23 -2.41
CA ALA A 34 5.64 1.79 -3.27
C ALA A 34 5.75 1.24 -4.69
N TYR A 35 4.65 0.73 -5.22
CA TYR A 35 4.55 0.29 -6.60
C TYR A 35 4.29 1.49 -7.51
N TYR A 36 5.27 1.84 -8.34
CA TYR A 36 5.20 2.99 -9.23
C TYR A 36 4.34 2.70 -10.47
N LEU A 37 3.21 3.39 -10.60
CA LEU A 37 2.27 3.24 -11.74
C LEU A 37 2.49 4.28 -12.86
N GLY A 38 3.61 5.00 -12.87
CA GLY A 38 3.94 5.96 -13.93
C GLY A 38 3.40 7.38 -13.73
N THR A 39 2.61 7.63 -12.69
CA THR A 39 2.24 8.97 -12.21
C THR A 39 2.96 9.24 -10.88
N HIS A 40 3.31 10.50 -10.61
CA HIS A 40 3.84 10.87 -9.30
C HIS A 40 2.75 10.68 -8.26
N VAL A 41 2.86 9.57 -7.56
CA VAL A 41 1.98 9.21 -6.47
C VAL A 41 2.66 9.62 -5.18
N VAL A 42 2.02 10.53 -4.44
CA VAL A 42 2.50 10.98 -3.13
C VAL A 42 1.84 10.11 -2.07
N ILE A 43 2.65 9.41 -1.26
CA ILE A 43 2.22 8.64 -0.10
C ILE A 43 2.84 9.29 1.14
N GLU A 44 1.99 9.58 2.12
CA GLU A 44 2.37 10.22 3.38
C GLU A 44 2.06 9.35 4.60
N VAL A 45 2.68 9.69 5.73
CA VAL A 45 2.44 9.00 7.00
C VAL A 45 0.99 9.19 7.43
N GLY A 46 0.33 8.08 7.73
CA GLY A 46 -1.09 8.04 8.08
C GLY A 46 -2.01 7.68 6.92
N ASP A 47 -1.53 7.69 5.68
CA ASP A 47 -2.34 7.34 4.51
C ASP A 47 -2.76 5.87 4.53
N GLN A 48 -3.93 5.58 3.96
CA GLN A 48 -4.35 4.22 3.66
C GLN A 48 -3.74 3.75 2.35
N VAL A 49 -3.31 2.48 2.33
CA VAL A 49 -2.66 1.87 1.18
C VAL A 49 -3.23 0.48 0.91
N LEU A 50 -3.27 0.11 -0.36
CA LEU A 50 -3.57 -1.24 -0.84
C LEU A 50 -2.29 -2.06 -0.84
N VAL A 51 -2.30 -3.23 -0.22
CA VAL A 51 -1.24 -4.23 -0.41
C VAL A 51 -1.53 -5.00 -1.70
N LEU A 52 -0.63 -4.87 -2.66
CA LEU A 52 -0.72 -5.54 -3.97
C LEU A 52 -0.08 -6.93 -3.97
N GLY A 53 0.82 -7.20 -3.02
CA GLY A 53 1.56 -8.45 -2.93
C GLY A 53 2.86 -8.30 -2.14
N THR A 54 3.82 -9.20 -2.37
CA THR A 54 5.12 -9.21 -1.69
C THR A 54 6.27 -9.24 -2.70
N LYS A 55 7.35 -8.52 -2.39
CA LYS A 55 8.62 -8.52 -3.14
C LYS A 55 9.75 -8.78 -2.14
N GLY A 56 10.21 -10.04 -2.10
CA GLY A 56 11.18 -10.47 -1.08
C GLY A 56 10.60 -10.34 0.32
N ALA A 57 11.29 -9.61 1.20
CA ALA A 57 10.85 -9.35 2.58
C ALA A 57 9.90 -8.13 2.72
N LYS A 58 9.60 -7.43 1.62
CA LYS A 58 8.75 -6.23 1.62
C LYS A 58 7.38 -6.53 1.03
N VAL A 59 6.36 -5.79 1.45
CA VAL A 59 5.05 -5.74 0.78
C VAL A 59 5.06 -4.65 -0.29
N LEU A 60 4.40 -4.90 -1.42
CA LEU A 60 4.18 -3.88 -2.44
C LEU A 60 2.90 -3.12 -2.12
N ILE A 61 2.98 -1.81 -2.05
CA ILE A 61 1.84 -0.94 -1.72
C ILE A 61 1.53 0.07 -2.81
N ALA A 62 0.27 0.41 -2.96
CA ALA A 62 -0.21 1.55 -3.73
C ALA A 62 -1.20 2.36 -2.88
N PRO A 63 -1.45 3.65 -3.17
CA PRO A 63 -2.44 4.41 -2.44
C PRO A 63 -3.81 3.76 -2.55
N PHE A 64 -4.55 3.80 -1.46
CA PHE A 64 -5.94 3.41 -1.46
C PHE A 64 -6.77 4.61 -1.94
N TYR A 65 -7.34 4.51 -3.14
CA TYR A 65 -8.33 5.46 -3.65
C TYR A 65 -9.71 4.84 -3.52
N GLU A 66 -10.59 5.41 -2.69
CA GLU A 66 -11.98 4.93 -2.52
C GLU A 66 -12.72 4.89 -3.88
N ASP A 67 -12.39 5.80 -4.79
CA ASP A 67 -13.00 5.88 -6.13
C ASP A 67 -12.51 4.81 -7.12
N ALA A 68 -11.41 4.09 -6.83
CA ALA A 68 -10.84 3.11 -7.76
C ALA A 68 -11.65 1.81 -7.90
N PHE A 69 -12.73 1.65 -7.11
CA PHE A 69 -13.59 0.46 -7.10
C PHE A 69 -14.98 0.66 -7.75
N LEU A 70 -15.30 1.87 -8.24
CA LEU A 70 -16.64 2.25 -8.73
C LEU A 70 -16.81 2.20 -10.27
N THR A 71 -15.83 1.70 -11.02
CA THR A 71 -15.93 1.51 -12.49
C THR A 71 -15.69 0.07 -12.90
#